data_AF-A0A2D5ADD4-F1
#
_entry.id   AF-A0A2D5ADD4-F1
#
_cell.length_a   1.000
_cell.length_b   1.000
_cell.length_c   1.000
_cell.angle_alpha   90.00
_cell.angle_beta   90.00
_cell.angle_gamma   90.00
#
_symmetry.space_group_name_H-M   'P 1'
#
loop_
_entity.id
_entity.type
_entity.pdbx_description
1 polymer ?
#
loop_
_entity_poly.entity_id
_entity_poly.type
_entity_poly.pdbx_seq_one_letter_code
_entity_poly.pdbx_strand_id
1 'polypeptide(L)'
;MVWAEVRNRRRDPSYDAGIECGAAAASAYGRRFEPLPSPFMFELVEELEDATGCSWTLQRLDAEGRLERSRIRLGWADYGVWSPDGGVTPVRVAEAVIAFALDRPEFDPLPDPFDAAMARRRVPDADDRIGRLIR
;
A
#
# COMPACT_ATOMS: atom_id res chain seq x y z
N MET A 1 43.58 8.59 -11.60
CA MET A 1 44.17 9.26 -10.42
C MET A 1 43.53 10.65 -10.38
N VAL A 2 42.73 11.06 -9.39
CA VAL A 2 42.68 10.73 -7.97
C VAL A 2 41.25 10.93 -7.47
N TRP A 3 40.78 10.00 -6.65
CA TRP A 3 39.62 10.09 -5.76
C TRP A 3 39.87 11.08 -4.63
N ALA A 4 38.89 11.92 -4.26
CA ALA A 4 38.77 12.59 -2.95
C ALA A 4 37.55 13.53 -2.98
N GLU A 5 36.75 13.76 -1.94
CA GLU A 5 36.67 13.24 -0.58
C GLU A 5 35.38 13.79 0.03
N VAL A 6 34.72 12.95 0.81
CA VAL A 6 33.55 13.26 1.64
C VAL A 6 33.92 14.31 2.69
N ARG A 7 33.18 15.43 2.78
CA ARG A 7 33.06 16.20 4.04
C ARG A 7 31.64 16.69 4.31
N ASN A 8 31.05 15.96 5.25
CA ASN A 8 29.92 16.24 6.12
C ASN A 8 30.02 17.60 6.86
N ARG A 9 28.90 18.34 6.93
CA ARG A 9 28.46 19.38 7.92
C ARG A 9 27.61 20.44 7.17
N ARG A 10 26.41 20.85 7.56
CA ARG A 10 25.70 20.83 8.85
C ARG A 10 24.18 20.70 8.63
N ARG A 11 23.51 20.13 9.63
CA ARG A 11 22.07 20.19 9.88
C ARG A 11 21.58 21.65 9.90
N ASP A 12 20.47 21.91 9.21
CA ASP A 12 19.51 22.93 9.63
C ASP A 12 18.23 22.23 10.13
N PRO A 13 17.60 22.71 11.23
CA PRO A 13 16.53 22.01 11.93
C PRO A 13 15.19 22.69 11.67
N SER A 14 14.29 22.09 10.89
CA SER A 14 12.85 22.39 10.94
C SER A 14 12.03 21.48 10.02
N TYR A 15 11.92 20.22 10.39
CA TYR A 15 10.67 19.48 10.20
C TYR A 15 10.62 18.38 11.24
N ASP A 16 10.01 18.70 12.38
CA ASP A 16 9.83 17.80 13.50
C ASP A 16 8.54 17.00 13.24
N ALA A 17 8.70 15.89 12.52
CA ALA A 17 7.72 14.82 12.46
C ALA A 17 8.51 13.53 12.73
N GLY A 18 8.69 13.23 14.00
CA GLY A 18 9.29 11.97 14.45
C GLY A 18 8.44 10.79 13.98
N ILE A 19 8.86 10.16 12.89
CA ILE A 19 8.61 8.75 12.63
C ILE A 19 10.00 8.11 12.63
N GLU A 20 10.37 7.57 13.79
CA GLU A 20 11.61 6.83 13.93
C GLU A 20 11.56 5.60 13.03
N CYS A 21 12.45 5.59 12.04
CA CYS A 21 12.77 4.44 11.21
C CYS A 21 13.50 3.41 12.08
N GLY A 22 12.71 2.56 12.74
CA GLY A 22 13.19 1.44 13.56
C GLY A 22 13.07 0.13 12.79
N ALA A 23 14.15 -0.27 12.11
CA ALA A 23 14.32 -1.64 11.66
C ALA A 23 14.46 -2.56 12.90
N ALA A 24 13.35 -3.18 13.32
CA ALA A 24 13.26 -4.51 13.97
C ALA A 24 11.96 -4.62 14.78
N ALA A 25 10.98 -5.37 14.26
CA ALA A 25 10.32 -6.45 15.00
C ALA A 25 9.24 -7.08 14.10
N ALA A 26 9.58 -8.24 13.54
CA ALA A 26 8.58 -9.28 13.40
C ALA A 26 7.94 -9.51 14.78
N SER A 27 6.62 -9.74 14.83
CA SER A 27 5.83 -10.06 16.03
C SER A 27 5.30 -8.87 16.84
N ALA A 28 4.15 -8.32 16.41
CA ALA A 28 3.07 -7.86 17.31
C ALA A 28 1.84 -7.35 16.54
N TYR A 29 1.18 -8.19 15.74
CA TYR A 29 -0.21 -7.92 15.30
C TYR A 29 -1.11 -9.12 15.63
N GLY A 30 -1.31 -9.31 16.93
CA GLY A 30 -2.23 -10.29 17.50
C GLY A 30 -3.69 -9.80 17.57
N ARG A 31 -4.16 -9.03 16.59
CA ARG A 31 -5.60 -8.86 16.37
C ARG A 31 -6.00 -9.84 15.27
N ARG A 32 -7.04 -10.63 15.53
CA ARG A 32 -7.64 -11.54 14.54
C ARG A 32 -7.74 -10.81 13.20
N PHE A 33 -7.06 -11.37 12.20
CA PHE A 33 -7.18 -10.99 10.81
C PHE A 33 -8.64 -11.24 10.41
N GLU A 34 -9.45 -10.18 10.38
CA GLU A 34 -10.73 -10.21 9.71
C GLU A 34 -10.48 -9.75 8.27
N PRO A 35 -10.36 -10.71 7.32
CA PRO A 35 -10.21 -10.35 5.92
C PRO A 35 -11.38 -9.46 5.51
N LEU A 36 -11.12 -8.50 4.63
CA LEU A 36 -12.20 -7.75 4.01
C LEU A 36 -13.19 -8.73 3.36
N PRO A 37 -14.51 -8.43 3.40
CA PRO A 37 -15.49 -9.21 2.68
C PRO A 37 -15.24 -9.06 1.17
N SER A 38 -14.39 -9.93 0.62
CA SER A 38 -14.04 -10.04 -0.78
C SER A 38 -14.19 -11.51 -1.20
N PRO A 39 -14.83 -11.83 -2.33
CA PRO A 39 -14.87 -13.19 -2.84
C PRO A 39 -13.48 -13.68 -3.29
N PHE A 40 -12.51 -12.78 -3.44
CA PHE A 40 -11.14 -13.09 -3.83
C PHE A 40 -10.24 -13.17 -2.59
N MET A 41 -9.59 -14.34 -2.43
CA MET A 41 -8.55 -14.55 -1.42
C MET A 41 -7.21 -14.05 -1.95
N PHE A 42 -6.60 -13.11 -1.24
CA PHE A 42 -5.28 -12.58 -1.55
C PHE A 42 -4.52 -12.22 -0.26
N GLU A 43 -3.22 -12.03 -0.41
CA GLU A 43 -2.31 -11.62 0.66
C GLU A 43 -1.35 -10.53 0.15
N LEU A 44 -1.05 -9.55 1.01
CA LEU A 44 0.01 -8.58 0.79
C LEU A 44 1.25 -8.98 1.57
N VAL A 45 2.37 -9.11 0.87
CA VAL A 45 3.67 -9.45 1.46
C VAL A 45 4.74 -8.45 1.02
N GLU A 46 5.93 -8.57 1.60
CA GLU A 46 7.12 -7.81 1.19
C GLU A 46 6.88 -6.29 1.14
N GLU A 47 6.47 -5.74 2.28
CA GLU A 47 6.27 -4.29 2.41
C GLU A 47 7.58 -3.52 2.22
N LEU A 48 7.53 -2.51 1.36
CA LEU A 48 8.60 -1.55 1.13
C LEU A 48 8.04 -0.13 1.23
N GLU A 49 8.48 0.59 2.26
CA GLU A 49 8.15 2.00 2.45
C GLU A 49 9.29 2.89 1.95
N ASP A 50 8.94 3.97 1.25
CA ASP A 50 9.85 5.03 0.84
C ASP A 50 9.26 6.43 1.10
N ALA A 51 10.03 7.47 0.74
CA ALA A 51 9.63 8.87 0.95
C ALA A 51 8.31 9.27 0.24
N THR A 52 7.84 8.46 -0.70
CA THR A 52 6.66 8.73 -1.52
C THR A 52 5.48 7.82 -1.18
N GLY A 53 5.65 6.76 -0.40
CA GLY A 53 4.58 5.83 -0.01
C GLY A 53 5.04 4.39 0.25
N CYS A 54 4.08 3.47 0.34
CA CYS A 54 4.34 2.03 0.50
C CYS A 54 4.07 1.23 -0.77
N SER A 55 4.81 0.14 -0.94
CA SER A 55 4.59 -0.88 -1.96
C SER A 55 4.53 -2.26 -1.33
N TRP A 56 3.80 -3.18 -1.95
CA TRP A 56 3.73 -4.58 -1.54
C TRP A 56 3.76 -5.50 -2.76
N THR A 57 4.13 -6.75 -2.53
CA THR A 57 3.86 -7.86 -3.45
C THR A 57 2.49 -8.43 -3.10
N LEU A 58 1.54 -8.32 -4.04
CA LEU A 58 0.24 -8.99 -3.97
C LEU A 58 0.40 -10.45 -4.39
N GLN A 59 -0.11 -11.38 -3.58
CA GLN A 59 -0.18 -12.80 -3.88
C GLN A 59 -1.65 -13.25 -3.90
N ARG A 60 -2.05 -13.94 -4.97
CA ARG A 60 -3.41 -14.52 -5.09
C ARG A 60 -3.36 -15.85 -5.81
N LEU A 61 -4.39 -16.67 -5.64
CA LEU A 61 -4.59 -17.87 -6.45
C LEU A 61 -5.54 -17.55 -7.61
N ASP A 62 -5.19 -18.02 -8.82
CA ASP A 62 -6.10 -18.01 -9.97
C ASP A 62 -7.16 -19.14 -9.86
N ALA A 63 -8.06 -19.23 -10.85
CA ALA A 63 -9.12 -20.24 -10.88
C ALA A 63 -8.56 -21.68 -11.00
N GLU A 64 -7.35 -21.84 -11.54
CA GLU A 64 -6.62 -23.08 -11.69
C GLU A 64 -5.75 -23.41 -10.46
N GLY A 65 -5.78 -22.58 -9.42
CA GLY A 65 -5.01 -22.74 -8.18
C GLY A 65 -3.53 -22.39 -8.30
N ARG A 66 -3.11 -21.68 -9.34
CA ARG A 66 -1.74 -21.18 -9.51
C ARG A 66 -1.56 -19.88 -8.74
N LEU A 67 -0.37 -19.74 -8.15
CA LEU A 67 0.01 -18.53 -7.45
C LEU A 67 0.42 -17.44 -8.44
N GLU A 68 -0.34 -16.37 -8.46
CA GLU A 68 0.00 -15.15 -9.19
C GLU A 68 0.58 -14.09 -8.24
N ARG A 69 1.59 -13.37 -8.75
CA ARG A 69 2.21 -12.26 -8.05
C ARG A 69 2.19 -11.01 -8.92
N SER A 70 1.85 -9.88 -8.30
CA SER A 70 1.92 -8.55 -8.92
C SER A 70 2.36 -7.53 -7.89
N ARG A 71 2.78 -6.34 -8.32
CA ARG A 71 3.16 -5.26 -7.41
C ARG A 71 2.02 -4.26 -7.23
N ILE A 72 1.79 -3.83 -5.99
CA ILE A 72 0.91 -2.72 -5.68
C ILE A 72 1.68 -1.55 -5.06
N ARG A 73 1.24 -0.33 -5.37
CA ARG A 73 1.77 0.92 -4.84
C ARG A 73 0.65 1.79 -4.25
N LEU A 74 0.85 2.32 -3.04
CA LEU A 74 -0.01 3.33 -2.40
C LEU A 74 0.77 4.61 -2.09
N GLY A 75 0.63 5.63 -2.94
CA GLY A 75 1.27 6.93 -2.72
C GLY A 75 0.73 7.64 -1.48
N TRP A 76 1.58 8.40 -0.77
CA TRP A 76 1.15 9.16 0.42
C TRP A 76 0.02 10.16 0.13
N ALA A 77 0.00 10.74 -1.07
CA ALA A 77 -1.06 11.64 -1.51
C ALA A 77 -2.43 10.94 -1.59
N ASP A 78 -2.46 9.69 -2.08
CA ASP A 78 -3.69 8.91 -2.18
C ASP A 78 -4.07 8.29 -0.83
N TYR A 79 -3.09 7.86 -0.03
CA TYR A 79 -3.33 7.41 1.34
C TYR A 79 -4.09 8.46 2.17
N GLY A 80 -3.69 9.73 2.06
CA GLY A 80 -4.35 10.84 2.77
C GLY A 80 -5.81 11.07 2.36
N VAL A 81 -6.26 10.55 1.22
CA VAL A 81 -7.68 10.61 0.81
C VAL A 81 -8.53 9.67 1.65
N TRP A 82 -8.03 8.46 1.93
CA TRP A 82 -8.76 7.44 2.66
C TRP A 82 -8.49 7.43 4.17
N SER A 83 -7.32 7.94 4.58
CA SER A 83 -6.87 8.04 5.98
C SER A 83 -6.35 9.46 6.27
N PRO A 84 -7.21 10.50 6.22
CA PRO A 84 -6.78 11.90 6.35
C PRO A 84 -6.21 12.25 7.73
N ASP A 85 -6.61 11.53 8.77
CA ASP A 85 -6.12 11.65 10.15
C ASP A 85 -5.04 10.61 10.49
N GLY A 86 -4.70 9.72 9.54
CA GLY A 86 -3.80 8.60 9.77
C GLY A 86 -4.35 7.49 10.65
N GLY A 87 -5.67 7.45 10.90
CA GLY A 87 -6.29 6.46 11.80
C GLY A 87 -6.33 5.03 11.25
N VAL A 88 -6.08 4.84 9.95
CA VAL A 88 -6.10 3.55 9.24
C VAL A 88 -4.71 3.25 8.72
N THR A 89 -4.21 2.02 8.91
CA THR A 89 -2.87 1.65 8.43
C THR A 89 -2.76 1.65 6.89
N PRO A 90 -1.60 1.97 6.30
CA PRO A 90 -1.40 1.94 4.85
C PRO A 90 -1.74 0.58 4.21
N VAL A 91 -1.35 -0.53 4.87
CA VAL A 91 -1.68 -1.89 4.40
C VAL A 91 -3.20 -2.13 4.33
N ARG A 92 -3.97 -1.62 5.30
CA ARG A 92 -5.43 -1.76 5.29
C ARG A 92 -6.08 -0.97 4.17
N VAL A 93 -5.55 0.21 3.86
CA VAL A 93 -5.97 0.99 2.69
C VAL A 93 -5.64 0.22 1.41
N ALA A 94 -4.43 -0.34 1.28
CA ALA A 94 -4.03 -1.13 0.12
C ALA A 94 -4.90 -2.38 -0.08
N GLU A 95 -5.21 -3.11 0.99
CA GLU A 95 -6.16 -4.24 0.97
C GLU A 95 -7.53 -3.81 0.43
N ALA A 96 -8.07 -2.68 0.92
CA ALA A 96 -9.36 -2.16 0.48
C ALA A 96 -9.36 -1.78 -1.00
N VAL A 97 -8.28 -1.17 -1.47
CA VAL A 97 -8.10 -0.82 -2.89
C VAL A 97 -8.01 -2.07 -3.76
N ILE A 98 -7.33 -3.14 -3.31
CA ILE A 98 -7.24 -4.41 -4.04
C ILE A 98 -8.57 -5.13 -4.08
N ALA A 99 -9.24 -5.26 -2.93
CA ALA A 99 -10.57 -5.86 -2.86
C ALA A 99 -11.56 -5.14 -3.79
N PHE A 100 -11.48 -3.80 -3.84
CA PHE A 100 -12.22 -2.99 -4.80
C PHE A 100 -11.84 -3.33 -6.26
N ALA A 101 -10.56 -3.41 -6.59
CA ALA A 101 -10.11 -3.65 -7.97
C ALA A 101 -10.47 -5.06 -8.47
N LEU A 102 -10.28 -6.09 -7.64
CA LEU A 102 -10.53 -7.49 -8.03
C LEU A 102 -12.01 -7.78 -8.31
N ASP A 103 -12.93 -7.04 -7.68
CA ASP A 103 -14.37 -7.17 -7.89
C ASP A 103 -14.88 -6.48 -9.17
N ARG A 104 -13.98 -6.05 -10.08
CA ARG A 104 -14.33 -5.13 -11.17
C ARG A 104 -13.69 -5.47 -12.52
N PRO A 105 -14.47 -5.41 -13.61
CA PRO A 105 -13.96 -5.63 -14.96
C PRO A 105 -12.99 -4.53 -15.42
N GLU A 106 -13.05 -3.32 -14.87
CA GLU A 106 -12.12 -2.22 -15.20
C GLU A 106 -10.66 -2.51 -14.83
N PHE A 107 -10.43 -3.56 -14.04
CA PHE A 107 -9.12 -4.03 -13.60
C PHE A 107 -8.91 -5.50 -13.94
N ASP A 108 -9.59 -6.05 -14.96
CA ASP A 108 -9.33 -7.41 -15.43
C ASP A 108 -8.62 -7.38 -16.81
N PRO A 109 -7.35 -7.83 -16.91
CA PRO A 109 -6.50 -8.31 -15.82
C PRO A 109 -5.99 -7.16 -14.91
N LEU A 110 -5.62 -7.51 -13.68
CA LEU A 110 -5.10 -6.54 -12.72
C LEU A 110 -3.80 -5.93 -13.29
N PRO A 111 -3.68 -4.58 -13.36
CA PRO A 111 -2.45 -3.94 -13.83
C PRO A 111 -1.24 -4.38 -13.00
N ASP A 112 -0.10 -4.62 -13.65
CA ASP A 112 1.16 -4.90 -12.94
C ASP A 112 2.28 -3.96 -13.45
N PRO A 113 2.70 -2.96 -12.66
CA PRO A 113 2.27 -2.66 -11.29
C PRO A 113 0.88 -2.01 -11.20
N PHE A 114 0.18 -2.25 -10.10
CA PHE A 114 -1.08 -1.59 -9.76
C PHE A 114 -0.84 -0.39 -8.84
N ASP A 115 -1.17 0.82 -9.31
CA ASP A 115 -1.13 2.03 -8.49
C ASP A 115 -2.52 2.32 -7.92
N ALA A 116 -2.63 2.53 -6.61
CA ALA A 116 -3.90 2.79 -5.92
C ALA A 116 -4.67 3.99 -6.50
N ALA A 117 -3.97 5.00 -7.02
CA ALA A 117 -4.58 6.14 -7.70
C ALA A 117 -5.38 5.73 -8.94
N MET A 118 -5.08 4.57 -9.55
CA MET A 118 -5.83 4.07 -10.70
C MET A 118 -7.29 3.78 -10.36
N ALA A 119 -7.61 3.38 -9.12
CA ALA A 119 -8.98 3.18 -8.68
C ALA A 119 -9.83 4.45 -8.92
N ARG A 120 -9.30 5.59 -8.45
CA ARG A 120 -9.93 6.91 -8.52
C ARG A 120 -9.99 7.46 -9.94
N ARG A 121 -8.99 7.14 -10.76
CA ARG A 121 -8.92 7.58 -12.16
C ARG A 121 -9.88 6.81 -13.07
N ARG A 122 -10.13 5.52 -12.78
CA ARG A 122 -10.96 4.65 -13.62
C ARG A 122 -12.42 4.61 -13.19
N VAL A 123 -12.69 4.77 -11.90
CA VAL A 123 -14.03 4.59 -11.33
C VAL A 123 -14.45 5.86 -10.58
N PRO A 124 -15.47 6.60 -11.06
CA PRO A 124 -15.85 7.90 -10.49
C PRO A 124 -16.25 7.90 -9.01
N ASP A 125 -16.74 6.78 -8.48
CA ASP A 125 -17.17 6.63 -7.08
C ASP A 125 -16.22 5.77 -6.22
N ALA A 126 -14.96 5.63 -6.67
CA ALA A 126 -13.98 4.77 -6.00
C ALA A 126 -13.74 5.17 -4.55
N ASP A 127 -13.60 6.46 -4.27
CA ASP A 127 -13.25 6.96 -2.95
C ASP A 127 -14.28 6.58 -1.88
N ASP A 128 -15.57 6.76 -2.19
CA ASP A 128 -16.67 6.40 -1.29
C ASP A 128 -16.75 4.89 -1.07
N ARG A 129 -16.57 4.10 -2.12
CA ARG A 129 -16.68 2.63 -2.04
C ARG A 129 -15.49 2.01 -1.31
N ILE A 130 -14.28 2.49 -1.56
CA ILE A 130 -13.08 2.05 -0.84
C ILE A 130 -13.16 2.48 0.63
N GLY A 131 -13.62 3.70 0.91
CA GLY A 131 -13.84 4.19 2.27
C GLY A 131 -14.81 3.31 3.08
N ARG A 132 -15.81 2.70 2.44
CA ARG A 132 -16.73 1.73 3.08
C ARG A 132 -16.10 0.36 3.34
N LEU A 133 -15.08 -0.03 2.58
CA LEU A 133 -14.34 -1.28 2.85
C LEU A 133 -13.38 -1.12 4.02
N ILE A 134 -12.89 0.10 4.25
CA ILE A 134 -11.95 0.40 5.34
C ILE A 134 -12.63 0.42 6.72
N ARG A 135 -13.90 0.83 6.79
CA ARG A 135 -14.63 1.18 8.03
C ARG A 135 -15.63 0.11 8.48
#